data_AF-A0A929GBA1-F1
#
_entry.id   AF-A0A929GBA1-F1
#
_cell.length_a   1.000
_cell.length_b   1.000
_cell.length_c   1.000
_cell.angle_alpha   90.00
_cell.angle_beta   90.00
_cell.angle_gamma   90.00
#
_symmetry.space_group_name_H-M   'P 1'
#
loop_
_entity.id
_entity.type
_entity.pdbx_description
1 polymer ?
#
loop_
_entity_poly.entity_id
_entity_poly.type
_entity_poly.pdbx_seq_one_letter_code
_entity_poly.pdbx_strand_id
1 'polypeptide(L)'
;LIHVLPDRFQRIRYYGFLSNRYRQQKLAQCRQLLGTPATLDTNAAASERSEDYRDLYERLTGISLRQCPVCHQGCMLEIESVPAVPAFMDSS
;
A
#
# COMPACT_ATOMS: atom_id res chain seq x y z
N LEU A 1 -4.86 16.39 15.27
CA LEU A 1 -5.18 14.97 15.56
C LEU A 1 -3.90 14.31 16.07
N ILE A 2 -3.91 13.67 17.23
CA ILE A 2 -2.71 13.04 17.81
C ILE A 2 -2.63 11.61 17.26
N HIS A 3 -1.68 11.33 16.38
CA HIS A 3 -1.37 9.96 15.97
C HIS A 3 -0.67 9.23 17.12
N VAL A 4 -1.44 8.73 18.09
CA VAL A 4 -0.92 7.82 19.11
C VAL A 4 -0.88 6.43 18.53
N LEU A 5 0.30 5.82 18.56
CA LEU A 5 0.52 4.45 18.13
C LEU A 5 -0.21 3.50 19.11
N PRO A 6 -1.00 2.51 18.62
CA PRO A 6 -1.73 1.60 19.49
C PRO A 6 -0.82 0.87 20.47
N ASP A 7 -1.36 0.52 21.64
CA ASP A 7 -0.63 -0.28 22.62
C ASP A 7 -0.11 -1.57 21.99
N ARG A 8 1.13 -1.93 22.33
CA ARG A 8 1.88 -3.09 21.80
C ARG A 8 2.32 -2.99 20.34
N PHE A 9 2.20 -1.83 19.69
CA PHE A 9 2.84 -1.63 18.39
C PHE A 9 4.37 -1.51 18.56
N GLN A 10 5.08 -2.59 18.29
CA GLN A 10 6.54 -2.63 18.39
C GLN A 10 7.18 -2.13 17.09
N ARG A 11 7.99 -1.07 17.18
CA ARG A 11 8.79 -0.62 16.02
C ARG A 11 9.97 -1.57 15.80
N ILE A 12 9.97 -2.27 14.66
CA ILE A 12 11.09 -3.13 14.25
C ILE A 12 12.25 -2.24 13.78
N ARG A 13 13.42 -2.39 14.40
CA ARG A 13 14.65 -1.71 13.97
C ARG A 13 15.40 -2.60 13.01
N TYR A 14 15.63 -2.11 11.80
CA TYR A 14 16.42 -2.80 10.79
C TYR A 14 17.89 -2.35 10.85
N TYR A 15 18.80 -3.32 10.80
CA TYR A 15 20.25 -3.10 10.84
C TYR A 15 20.93 -3.61 9.56
N GLY A 16 22.20 -3.28 9.38
CA GLY A 16 23.00 -3.79 8.26
C GLY A 16 22.52 -3.28 6.90
N PHE A 17 22.26 -4.19 5.96
CA PHE A 17 21.80 -3.84 4.61
C PHE A 17 20.35 -3.37 4.56
N LEU A 18 19.53 -3.66 5.59
CA LEU A 18 18.14 -3.19 5.69
C LEU A 18 17.97 -1.87 6.44
N SER A 19 19.07 -1.27 6.93
CA SER A 19 19.03 0.01 7.63
C SER A 19 18.52 1.13 6.71
N ASN A 20 17.62 2.00 7.18
CA ASN A 20 16.94 2.97 6.33
C ASN A 20 17.92 3.85 5.49
N ARG A 21 18.96 4.40 6.13
CA ARG A 21 19.96 5.27 5.48
C ARG A 21 20.62 4.64 4.24
N TYR A 22 20.91 3.34 4.28
CA TYR A 22 21.64 2.66 3.20
C TYR A 22 20.83 1.56 2.51
N ARG A 23 19.54 1.44 2.83
CA ARG A 23 18.69 0.33 2.39
C ARG A 23 18.68 0.23 0.87
N GLN A 24 18.45 1.33 0.19
CA GLN A 24 18.34 1.34 -1.27
C GLN A 24 19.66 0.92 -1.95
N GLN A 25 20.78 1.53 -1.55
CA GLN A 25 22.10 1.25 -2.12
C GLN A 25 22.55 -0.20 -1.83
N LYS A 26 22.43 -0.65 -0.58
CA LYS A 26 22.88 -2.00 -0.18
C LYS A 26 21.98 -3.10 -0.74
N LEU A 27 20.66 -2.88 -0.82
CA LEU A 27 19.76 -3.84 -1.47
C LEU A 27 20.03 -3.96 -2.97
N ALA A 28 20.29 -2.85 -3.67
CA ALA A 28 20.67 -2.89 -5.08
C ALA A 28 21.95 -3.73 -5.28
N GLN A 29 22.96 -3.51 -4.44
CA GLN A 29 24.20 -4.28 -4.46
C GLN A 29 23.96 -5.78 -4.18
N CYS A 30 23.15 -6.12 -3.17
CA CYS A 30 22.80 -7.52 -2.89
C CYS A 30 22.12 -8.20 -4.09
N ARG A 31 21.17 -7.52 -4.75
CA ARG A 31 20.48 -8.05 -5.94
C ARG A 31 21.44 -8.31 -7.10
N GLN A 32 22.36 -7.39 -7.35
CA GLN A 32 23.42 -7.55 -8.36
C GLN A 32 24.30 -8.77 -8.06
N LEU A 33 24.75 -8.94 -6.81
CA LEU A 33 25.56 -10.08 -6.39
C LEU A 33 24.81 -11.42 -6.52
N LEU A 34 23.50 -11.40 -6.29
CA LEU A 34 22.63 -12.58 -6.43
C LEU A 34 22.19 -12.84 -7.88
N GLY A 35 22.65 -12.06 -8.86
CA GLY A 35 22.24 -12.18 -10.25
C GLY A 35 20.74 -11.93 -10.47
N THR A 36 20.06 -11.29 -9.52
CA THR A 36 18.63 -10.96 -9.62
C THR A 36 18.52 -9.57 -10.23
N PRO A 37 17.88 -9.39 -11.41
CA PRO A 37 17.70 -8.07 -11.99
C PRO A 37 16.94 -7.16 -11.02
N ALA A 38 17.38 -5.91 -10.88
CA ALA A 38 16.81 -4.91 -9.99
C ALA A 38 15.36 -4.51 -10.32
N THR A 39 14.74 -5.13 -11.32
CA THR A 39 13.40 -4.84 -11.84
C THR A 39 12.28 -5.18 -10.86
N LEU A 40 12.57 -5.84 -9.73
CA LEU A 40 11.65 -6.01 -8.60
C LEU A 40 11.68 -4.80 -7.64
N ASP A 41 11.79 -3.59 -8.17
CA ASP A 41 11.38 -2.40 -7.43
C ASP A 41 9.85 -2.42 -7.38
N THR A 42 9.34 -3.09 -6.35
CA THR A 42 7.91 -3.28 -6.05
C THR A 42 7.13 -1.96 -5.95
N ASN A 43 7.83 -0.82 -5.87
CA ASN A 43 7.25 0.51 -5.92
C ASN A 43 6.86 0.95 -7.35
N ALA A 44 7.54 0.49 -8.39
CA ALA A 44 7.12 0.72 -9.78
C ALA A 44 5.93 -0.16 -10.16
N ALA A 45 5.89 -1.41 -9.65
CA ALA A 45 4.76 -2.33 -9.84
C ALA A 45 3.47 -1.90 -9.08
N ALA A 46 3.56 -0.92 -8.17
CA ALA A 46 2.39 -0.31 -7.55
C ALA A 46 1.73 0.73 -8.48
N SER A 47 2.46 1.26 -9.46
CA SER A 47 1.96 2.27 -10.41
C SER A 47 1.24 1.67 -11.63
N GLU A 48 1.44 0.38 -11.93
CA GLU A 48 0.92 -0.23 -13.17
C GLU A 48 -0.24 -1.21 -12.98
N ARG A 49 -0.72 -1.37 -11.75
CA ARG A 49 -1.99 -2.07 -11.48
C ARG A 49 -3.00 -1.07 -10.98
N SER A 50 -3.51 -0.24 -11.90
CA SER A 50 -4.78 0.46 -11.67
C SER A 50 -5.95 -0.54 -11.81
N GLU A 51 -5.85 -1.68 -11.10
CA GLU A 51 -7.01 -2.52 -10.83
C GLU A 51 -7.87 -1.67 -9.86
N ASP A 52 -9.13 -1.38 -10.22
CA ASP A 52 -10.05 -0.70 -9.30
C ASP A 52 -10.01 -1.49 -7.99
N TYR A 53 -9.72 -0.81 -6.88
CA TYR A 53 -9.59 -1.45 -5.57
C TYR A 53 -10.83 -2.30 -5.24
N ARG A 54 -12.01 -1.91 -5.77
CA ARG A 54 -13.24 -2.69 -5.63
C ARG A 54 -13.12 -4.09 -6.25
N ASP A 55 -12.52 -4.21 -7.43
CA ASP A 55 -12.37 -5.47 -8.14
C ASP A 55 -11.29 -6.35 -7.46
N LEU A 56 -10.21 -5.72 -6.99
CA LEU A 56 -9.19 -6.40 -6.17
C LEU A 56 -9.80 -6.98 -4.89
N TYR A 57 -10.63 -6.22 -4.20
CA TYR A 57 -11.30 -6.65 -2.97
C TYR A 57 -12.22 -7.85 -3.22
N GLU A 58 -12.99 -7.81 -4.31
CA GLU A 58 -13.89 -8.90 -4.70
C GLU A 58 -13.10 -10.17 -5.02
N ARG A 59 -11.99 -10.06 -5.77
CA ARG A 59 -11.14 -11.22 -6.08
C ARG A 59 -10.51 -11.86 -4.82
N LEU A 60 -10.18 -11.07 -3.81
CA LEU A 60 -9.53 -11.55 -2.58
C LEU A 60 -10.50 -12.14 -1.56
N THR A 61 -11.71 -11.58 -1.48
CA THR A 61 -12.67 -11.89 -0.42
C THR A 61 -13.92 -12.63 -0.91
N GLY A 62 -14.19 -12.61 -2.21
CA GLY A 62 -15.44 -13.07 -2.82
C GLY A 62 -16.63 -12.12 -2.61
N ILE A 63 -16.41 -10.95 -1.99
CA ILE A 63 -17.45 -9.99 -1.64
C ILE A 63 -17.31 -8.75 -2.52
N SER A 64 -18.39 -8.35 -3.21
CA SER A 64 -18.37 -7.14 -4.04
C SER A 64 -18.71 -5.90 -3.23
N LEU A 65 -17.83 -4.88 -3.25
CA LEU A 65 -18.10 -3.56 -2.66
C LEU A 65 -19.17 -2.76 -3.43
N ARG A 66 -19.61 -3.26 -4.59
CA ARG A 66 -20.68 -2.66 -5.40
C ARG A 66 -22.07 -3.12 -4.96
N GLN A 67 -22.18 -4.20 -4.20
CA GLN A 67 -23.47 -4.74 -3.78
C GLN A 67 -23.97 -4.08 -2.50
N CYS A 68 -25.28 -3.92 -2.38
CA CYS A 68 -25.90 -3.43 -1.15
C CYS A 68 -25.67 -4.45 -0.01
N PRO A 69 -25.09 -4.04 1.13
CA PRO A 69 -24.82 -4.95 2.25
C PRO A 69 -26.08 -5.42 2.99
N VAL A 70 -27.25 -4.87 2.67
CA VAL A 70 -28.53 -5.20 3.32
C VAL A 70 -29.32 -6.22 2.52
N CYS A 71 -29.53 -5.95 1.22
CA CYS A 71 -30.37 -6.81 0.38
C CYS A 71 -29.57 -7.76 -0.53
N HIS A 72 -28.26 -7.53 -0.71
CA HIS A 72 -27.36 -8.31 -1.60
C HIS A 72 -27.80 -8.43 -3.07
N GLN A 73 -28.86 -7.73 -3.49
CA GLN A 73 -29.41 -7.77 -4.84
C GLN A 73 -29.23 -6.44 -5.58
N GLY A 74 -29.21 -5.32 -4.85
CA GLY A 74 -29.04 -3.98 -5.43
C GLY A 74 -27.57 -3.59 -5.59
N CYS A 75 -27.30 -2.69 -6.55
CA CYS A 75 -26.01 -2.06 -6.74
C CYS A 75 -25.96 -0.68 -6.05
N MET A 76 -24.86 -0.41 -5.37
CA MET A 76 -24.53 0.90 -4.80
C MET A 76 -24.17 1.87 -5.94
N LEU A 77 -24.72 3.07 -5.89
CA LEU A 77 -24.42 4.15 -6.84
C LEU A 77 -23.58 5.22 -6.15
N GLU A 78 -22.61 5.78 -6.88
CA GLU A 78 -21.84 6.93 -6.42
C GLU A 78 -22.70 8.19 -6.53
N ILE A 79 -22.97 8.84 -5.40
CA ILE A 79 -23.80 10.06 -5.34
C ILE A 79 -22.90 11.29 -5.26
N GLU A 80 -21.81 11.21 -4.52
CA GLU A 80 -20.86 12.31 -4.33
C GLU A 80 -19.48 11.73 -4.00
N SER A 81 -18.45 12.31 -4.60
CA SER A 81 -17.06 12.00 -4.29
C SER A 81 -16.52 13.03 -3.30
N VAL A 82 -15.99 12.57 -2.16
CA VAL A 82 -15.30 13.47 -1.23
C VAL A 82 -13.98 13.92 -1.85
N PRO A 83 -13.70 15.24 -1.95
CA PRO A 83 -12.47 15.72 -2.54
C PRO A 83 -11.26 15.24 -1.73
N ALA A 84 -10.20 14.83 -2.43
CA ALA A 84 -8.95 14.45 -1.79
C ALA A 84 -8.37 15.67 -1.04
N VAL A 85 -8.25 15.55 0.28
CA VAL A 85 -7.50 16.53 1.07
C VAL A 85 -6.02 16.28 0.78
N PRO A 86 -5.23 17.28 0.36
CA PRO A 86 -3.81 17.08 0.14
C PRO A 86 -3.17 16.56 1.41
N ALA A 87 -2.27 15.56 1.26
CA ALA A 87 -1.51 15.04 2.37
C ALA A 87 -0.77 16.21 3.03
N PHE A 88 -1.06 16.46 4.31
CA PHE A 88 -0.34 17.44 5.10
C PHE A 88 1.14 17.01 5.15
N MET A 89 2.00 17.73 4.42
CA MET A 89 3.45 17.49 4.42
C MET A 89 4.06 18.14 5.65
N ASP A 90 4.32 17.34 6.69
CA ASP A 90 5.18 17.76 7.80
C ASP A 90 6.59 18.02 7.25
N SER A 91 6.95 19.30 7.18
CA SER A 91 8.31 19.76 6.88
C SER A 91 9.08 19.79 8.20
N SER A 92 9.64 18.66 8.62
CA SER A 92 10.53 18.56 9.79
C SER A 92 11.72 17.66 9.52
#